data_AF-A0A2G6JLJ1-F1
#
_entry.id   AF-A0A2G6JLJ1-F1
#
_cell.length_a   1.000
_cell.length_b   1.000
_cell.length_c   1.000
_cell.angle_alpha   90.00
_cell.angle_beta   90.00
_cell.angle_gamma   90.00
#
_symmetry.space_group_name_H-M   'P 1'
#
loop_
_entity.id
_entity.type
_entity.pdbx_description
1 polymer ?
#
loop_
_entity_poly.entity_id
_entity_poly.type
_entity_poly.pdbx_seq_one_letter_code
_entity_poly.pdbx_strand_id
1 'polypeptide(L)'
;MSSRTIPVDLFNPGQVFACLGLVELSQLLIGDTCAAFDWSDPRQACFVIRCGGETDPVEAALGFLARAEIHSVSPDAENLKTSKWKVDTAPLPDGAPFPIPAPRSPATLPALLAEGTTRIELHSWGDGKIPGTVWAQRDNVKFWAGSGGYPGAAILRDALDLVRDEILGAIDAPFELSAPQSGSFRFDWRRDYIPIDVGFSLNAHPHMSPRGFPLVEILALIGISYARPERLTKLDYRYSVCSVGPAPLGPDAATLLPPSLLRAALGSRSLPFPTRSFRMRLDWPGQENQARCITSVYEESHS
;
A
#
# COMPACT_ATOMS: atom_id res chain seq x y z
N MET A 1 -23.40 13.46 -0.42
CA MET A 1 -21.92 13.37 -0.33
C MET A 1 -21.62 12.79 1.04
N SER A 2 -20.73 11.82 1.11
CA SER A 2 -20.32 11.17 2.36
C SER A 2 -18.83 11.39 2.60
N SER A 3 -18.44 11.63 3.85
CA SER A 3 -17.06 11.90 4.23
C SER A 3 -16.66 11.15 5.51
N ARG A 4 -15.37 10.82 5.61
CA ARG A 4 -14.77 10.16 6.77
C ARG A 4 -13.42 10.79 7.10
N THR A 5 -13.12 10.85 8.38
CA THR A 5 -11.83 11.29 8.92
C THR A 5 -11.18 10.12 9.65
N ILE A 6 -9.92 9.81 9.32
CA ILE A 6 -9.15 8.71 9.88
C ILE A 6 -7.89 9.25 10.55
N PRO A 7 -7.57 8.89 11.80
CA PRO A 7 -6.28 9.21 12.41
C PRO A 7 -5.12 8.59 11.61
N VAL A 8 -4.05 9.36 11.39
CA VAL A 8 -2.87 8.89 10.63
C VAL A 8 -1.58 9.36 11.28
N ASP A 9 -0.60 8.47 11.38
CA ASP A 9 0.78 8.83 11.68
C ASP A 9 1.55 9.10 10.39
N LEU A 10 1.91 10.37 10.17
CA LEU A 10 2.67 10.78 8.98
C LEU A 10 4.12 10.24 8.98
N PHE A 11 4.64 9.80 10.12
CA PHE A 11 5.95 9.13 10.23
C PHE A 11 5.85 7.62 9.96
N ASN A 12 4.63 7.07 9.81
CA ASN A 12 4.40 5.72 9.34
C ASN A 12 4.03 5.75 7.83
N PRO A 13 5.01 5.59 6.91
CA PRO A 13 4.74 5.60 5.47
C PRO A 13 3.71 4.55 5.05
N GLY A 14 3.61 3.41 5.75
CA GLY A 14 2.57 2.42 5.50
C GLY A 14 1.17 2.99 5.65
N GLN A 15 0.92 3.77 6.71
CA GLN A 15 -0.38 4.43 6.89
C GLN A 15 -0.62 5.52 5.84
N VAL A 16 0.40 6.31 5.49
CA VAL A 16 0.30 7.31 4.41
C VAL A 16 -0.06 6.64 3.08
N PHE A 17 0.58 5.52 2.74
CA PHE A 17 0.27 4.75 1.54
C PHE A 17 -1.13 4.12 1.62
N ALA A 18 -1.54 3.66 2.80
CA ALA A 18 -2.87 3.12 3.04
C ALA A 18 -3.97 4.16 2.84
N CYS A 19 -3.75 5.42 3.21
CA CYS A 19 -4.65 6.53 2.88
C CYS A 19 -4.86 6.66 1.36
N LEU A 20 -3.80 6.55 0.56
CA LEU A 20 -3.93 6.49 -0.89
C LEU A 20 -4.71 5.24 -1.32
N GLY A 21 -4.44 4.06 -0.75
CA GLY A 21 -5.19 2.84 -1.04
C GLY A 21 -6.71 2.99 -0.84
N LEU A 22 -7.13 3.66 0.24
CA LEU A 22 -8.53 3.98 0.49
C LEU A 22 -9.11 4.91 -0.58
N VAL A 23 -8.37 5.92 -1.01
CA VAL A 23 -8.78 6.80 -2.11
C VAL A 23 -8.93 6.03 -3.42
N GLU A 24 -7.98 5.16 -3.75
CA GLU A 24 -8.03 4.38 -4.99
C GLU A 24 -9.21 3.43 -5.01
N LEU A 25 -9.48 2.73 -3.91
CA LEU A 25 -10.65 1.88 -3.77
C LEU A 25 -11.94 2.68 -3.87
N SER A 26 -12.04 3.80 -3.15
CA SER A 26 -13.25 4.62 -3.14
C SER A 26 -13.53 5.22 -4.54
N GLN A 27 -12.48 5.65 -5.24
CA GLN A 27 -12.59 6.18 -6.60
C GLN A 27 -13.07 5.13 -7.60
N LEU A 28 -12.64 3.88 -7.43
CA LEU A 28 -13.07 2.77 -8.27
C LEU A 28 -14.52 2.34 -7.97
N LEU A 29 -14.89 2.29 -6.69
CA LEU A 29 -16.17 1.72 -6.23
C LEU A 29 -17.33 2.71 -6.29
N ILE A 30 -17.06 3.98 -5.98
CA ILE A 30 -18.10 5.02 -5.82
C ILE A 30 -17.97 6.09 -6.90
N GLY A 31 -16.73 6.52 -7.20
CA GLY A 31 -16.47 7.67 -8.05
C GLY A 31 -16.43 9.00 -7.28
N ASP A 32 -16.06 10.08 -7.99
CA ASP A 32 -15.97 11.45 -7.46
C ASP A 32 -15.27 11.55 -6.08
N THR A 33 -14.15 10.86 -5.94
CA THR A 33 -13.40 10.81 -4.68
C THR A 33 -12.43 11.98 -4.60
N CYS A 34 -12.43 12.68 -3.46
CA CYS A 34 -11.39 13.63 -3.10
C CYS A 34 -10.93 13.37 -1.67
N ALA A 35 -9.67 13.69 -1.36
CA ALA A 35 -9.15 13.59 -0.02
C ALA A 35 -8.04 14.61 0.25
N ALA A 36 -7.66 14.76 1.51
CA ALA A 36 -6.52 15.55 1.93
C ALA A 36 -6.03 15.09 3.31
N PHE A 37 -4.75 15.33 3.59
CA PHE A 37 -4.21 15.20 4.93
C PHE A 37 -4.47 16.49 5.71
N ASP A 38 -4.82 16.35 6.98
CA ASP A 38 -4.94 17.44 7.94
C ASP A 38 -3.90 17.22 9.05
N TRP A 39 -3.00 18.19 9.21
CA TRP A 39 -2.03 18.23 10.29
C TRP A 39 -2.08 19.57 11.02
N SER A 40 -3.22 20.25 10.97
CA SER A 40 -3.46 21.51 11.68
C SER A 40 -3.35 21.34 13.20
N ASP A 41 -3.73 20.17 13.73
CA ASP A 41 -3.38 19.76 15.09
C ASP A 41 -1.98 19.10 15.10
N PRO A 42 -0.96 19.70 15.73
CA PRO A 42 0.37 19.12 15.81
C PRO A 42 0.43 17.82 16.61
N ARG A 43 -0.60 17.47 17.39
CA ARG A 43 -0.67 16.25 18.19
C ARG A 43 -1.29 15.07 17.45
N GLN A 44 -2.09 15.34 16.43
CA GLN A 44 -2.86 14.31 15.74
C GLN A 44 -3.11 14.73 14.30
N ALA A 45 -2.39 14.09 13.37
CA ALA A 45 -2.73 14.20 11.97
C ALA A 45 -3.90 13.27 11.63
N CYS A 46 -4.71 13.72 10.68
CA CYS A 46 -5.87 13.00 10.18
C CYS A 46 -5.85 12.96 8.65
N PHE A 47 -6.58 12.02 8.08
CA PHE A 47 -6.84 11.91 6.66
C PHE A 47 -8.35 12.02 6.42
N VAL A 48 -8.75 13.01 5.63
CA VAL A 48 -10.14 13.26 5.29
C VAL A 48 -10.40 12.78 3.87
N ILE A 49 -11.34 11.87 3.70
CA ILE A 49 -11.78 11.33 2.41
C ILE A 49 -13.27 11.61 2.21
N ARG A 50 -13.65 11.98 0.99
CA ARG A 50 -15.03 12.26 0.59
C ARG A 50 -15.32 11.68 -0.78
N CYS A 51 -16.52 11.13 -0.95
CA CYS A 51 -17.03 10.70 -2.25
C CYS A 51 -18.38 11.31 -2.59
N GLY A 52 -18.74 11.21 -3.87
CA GLY A 52 -20.11 11.41 -4.33
C GLY A 52 -21.08 10.42 -3.67
N GLY A 53 -22.38 10.74 -3.66
CA GLY A 53 -23.41 9.85 -3.12
C GLY A 53 -23.51 9.82 -1.58
N GLU A 54 -24.15 8.78 -1.05
CA GLU A 54 -24.43 8.59 0.38
C GLU A 54 -23.56 7.51 1.03
N THR A 55 -22.89 6.69 0.22
CA THR A 55 -22.05 5.58 0.69
C THR A 55 -20.79 6.10 1.36
N ASP A 56 -20.50 5.61 2.58
CA ASP A 56 -19.24 5.90 3.28
C ASP A 56 -18.05 5.31 2.48
N PRO A 57 -17.03 6.14 2.14
CA PRO A 57 -15.89 5.69 1.34
C PRO A 57 -15.07 4.58 2.01
N VAL A 58 -14.90 4.65 3.33
CA VAL A 58 -14.11 3.66 4.07
C VAL A 58 -14.91 2.38 4.22
N GLU A 59 -16.20 2.47 4.53
CA GLU A 59 -17.08 1.30 4.58
C GLU A 59 -17.11 0.57 3.23
N ALA A 60 -17.24 1.29 2.12
CA ALA A 60 -17.22 0.69 0.78
C ALA A 60 -15.90 -0.02 0.48
N ALA A 61 -14.76 0.63 0.77
CA ALA A 61 -13.44 0.07 0.56
C ALA A 61 -13.21 -1.19 1.40
N LEU A 62 -13.53 -1.15 2.71
CA LEU A 62 -13.37 -2.31 3.60
C LEU A 62 -14.38 -3.41 3.29
N GLY A 63 -15.59 -3.07 2.86
CA GLY A 63 -16.59 -4.02 2.39
C GLY A 63 -16.16 -4.76 1.13
N PHE A 64 -15.55 -4.06 0.17
CA PHE A 64 -14.93 -4.70 -0.99
C PHE A 64 -13.84 -5.69 -0.54
N LEU A 65 -12.91 -5.26 0.33
CA LEU A 65 -11.85 -6.14 0.84
C LEU A 65 -12.40 -7.36 1.59
N ALA A 66 -13.44 -7.20 2.40
CA ALA A 66 -14.09 -8.29 3.13
C ALA A 66 -14.57 -9.42 2.20
N ARG A 67 -15.03 -9.06 0.99
CA ARG A 67 -15.62 -9.97 0.00
C ARG A 67 -14.68 -10.30 -1.15
N ALA A 68 -13.54 -9.62 -1.26
CA ALA A 68 -12.60 -9.80 -2.34
C ALA A 68 -11.96 -11.18 -2.31
N GLU A 69 -11.90 -11.79 -3.49
CA GLU A 69 -11.08 -12.95 -3.80
C GLU A 69 -9.71 -12.50 -4.28
N ILE A 70 -8.70 -13.34 -4.07
CA ILE A 70 -7.32 -13.06 -4.44
C ILE A 70 -6.83 -14.09 -5.45
N HIS A 71 -6.33 -13.56 -6.56
CA HIS A 71 -5.80 -14.34 -7.67
C HIS A 71 -4.38 -13.89 -7.99
N SER A 72 -3.59 -14.74 -8.61
CA SER A 72 -2.39 -14.32 -9.35
C SER A 72 -2.75 -14.11 -10.82
N VAL A 73 -2.13 -13.13 -11.48
CA VAL A 73 -2.34 -12.91 -12.92
C VAL A 73 -1.16 -13.44 -13.69
N SER A 74 -1.38 -14.34 -14.67
CA SER A 74 -0.32 -14.95 -15.46
C SER A 74 -0.54 -14.82 -16.97
N PRO A 75 0.50 -14.45 -17.75
CA PRO A 75 0.45 -14.51 -19.21
C PRO A 75 0.58 -15.95 -19.74
N ASP A 76 1.00 -16.89 -18.89
CA ASP A 76 1.09 -18.32 -19.18
C ASP A 76 0.57 -19.07 -17.94
N ALA A 77 -0.75 -19.12 -17.80
CA ALA A 77 -1.39 -19.75 -16.66
C ALA A 77 -1.23 -21.28 -16.65
N GLU A 78 -0.70 -21.89 -17.72
CA GLU A 78 -0.42 -23.33 -17.76
C GLU A 78 0.89 -23.68 -17.06
N ASN A 79 1.94 -22.89 -17.31
CA ASN A 79 3.29 -23.15 -16.78
C ASN A 79 3.62 -22.31 -15.53
N LEU A 80 3.02 -21.13 -15.37
CA LEU A 80 3.27 -20.25 -14.25
C LEU A 80 2.05 -20.20 -13.32
N LYS A 81 1.95 -21.20 -12.44
CA LYS A 81 0.85 -21.37 -11.48
C LYS A 81 1.26 -21.09 -10.04
N THR A 82 0.37 -20.50 -9.28
CA THR A 82 0.52 -20.26 -7.84
C THR A 82 -0.30 -21.22 -6.97
N SER A 83 -0.91 -22.25 -7.58
CA SER A 83 -1.70 -23.27 -6.88
C SER A 83 -0.94 -24.03 -5.78
N LYS A 84 0.39 -24.17 -5.91
CA LYS A 84 1.27 -24.69 -4.85
C LYS A 84 1.07 -23.95 -3.52
N TRP A 85 0.77 -22.67 -3.57
CA TRP A 85 0.55 -21.83 -2.40
C TRP A 85 -0.91 -21.58 -2.12
N LYS A 86 -1.86 -22.34 -2.70
CA LYS A 86 -3.32 -22.16 -2.53
C LYS A 86 -3.84 -20.79 -2.99
N VAL A 87 -3.27 -20.27 -4.07
CA VAL A 87 -3.78 -19.08 -4.75
C VAL A 87 -4.11 -19.48 -6.18
N ASP A 88 -5.31 -19.14 -6.63
CA ASP A 88 -5.73 -19.41 -8.00
C ASP A 88 -5.00 -18.48 -8.97
N THR A 89 -4.72 -18.98 -10.17
CA THR A 89 -4.03 -18.23 -11.22
C THR A 89 -5.03 -17.89 -12.33
N ALA A 90 -5.38 -16.62 -12.44
CA ALA A 90 -6.20 -16.09 -13.51
C ALA A 90 -5.35 -15.91 -14.79
N PRO A 91 -5.79 -16.46 -15.94
CA PRO A 91 -5.14 -16.19 -17.20
C PRO A 91 -5.33 -14.72 -17.61
N LEU A 92 -4.28 -14.14 -18.17
CA LEU A 92 -4.37 -12.85 -18.83
C LEU A 92 -5.19 -13.01 -20.13
N PRO A 93 -6.16 -12.13 -20.43
CA PRO A 93 -6.90 -12.20 -21.69
C PRO A 93 -5.99 -12.06 -22.91
N ASP A 94 -6.35 -12.72 -24.01
CA ASP A 94 -5.59 -12.65 -25.26
C ASP A 94 -5.37 -11.22 -25.72
N GLY A 95 -4.11 -10.86 -25.97
CA GLY A 95 -3.71 -9.52 -26.41
C GLY A 95 -3.71 -8.45 -25.33
N ALA A 96 -4.07 -8.76 -24.07
CA ALA A 96 -3.96 -7.79 -22.99
C ALA A 96 -2.48 -7.53 -22.65
N PRO A 97 -2.11 -6.27 -22.34
CA PRO A 97 -0.74 -5.95 -21.94
C PRO A 97 -0.43 -6.60 -20.59
N PHE A 98 0.75 -7.21 -20.46
CA PHE A 98 1.23 -7.69 -19.18
C PHE A 98 2.07 -6.61 -18.50
N PRO A 99 1.79 -6.22 -17.25
CA PRO A 99 2.33 -5.00 -16.64
C PRO A 99 3.82 -5.09 -16.29
N ILE A 100 4.43 -6.28 -16.42
CA ILE A 100 5.81 -6.56 -15.98
C ILE A 100 6.57 -7.36 -17.06
N PRO A 101 7.92 -7.34 -17.09
CA PRO A 101 8.69 -8.23 -17.95
C PRO A 101 8.31 -9.70 -17.76
N ALA A 102 8.39 -10.49 -18.84
CA ALA A 102 8.01 -11.89 -18.85
C ALA A 102 8.56 -12.65 -17.62
N PRO A 103 7.69 -13.16 -16.73
CA PRO A 103 8.09 -13.72 -15.46
C PRO A 103 8.71 -15.11 -15.69
N ARG A 104 9.81 -15.39 -15.00
CA ARG A 104 10.46 -16.72 -15.02
C ARG A 104 9.99 -17.62 -13.87
N SER A 105 9.18 -17.09 -12.96
CA SER A 105 8.72 -17.77 -11.76
C SER A 105 7.32 -17.28 -11.38
N PRO A 106 6.44 -18.17 -10.90
CA PRO A 106 5.13 -17.78 -10.36
C PRO A 106 5.24 -16.79 -9.18
N ALA A 107 6.39 -16.77 -8.48
CA ALA A 107 6.63 -15.90 -7.32
C ALA A 107 6.65 -14.40 -7.67
N THR A 108 6.80 -14.06 -8.95
CA THR A 108 6.84 -12.68 -9.43
C THR A 108 5.56 -12.24 -10.14
N LEU A 109 4.54 -13.09 -10.16
CA LEU A 109 3.26 -12.72 -10.78
C LEU A 109 2.58 -11.60 -9.98
N PRO A 110 1.91 -10.66 -10.68
CA PRO A 110 1.00 -9.71 -10.05
C PRO A 110 -0.10 -10.42 -9.27
N ALA A 111 -0.59 -9.78 -8.22
CA ALA A 111 -1.82 -10.17 -7.54
C ALA A 111 -3.02 -9.44 -8.16
N LEU A 112 -4.20 -10.01 -8.01
CA LEU A 112 -5.48 -9.44 -8.41
C LEU A 112 -6.46 -9.58 -7.24
N LEU A 113 -7.04 -8.45 -6.81
CA LEU A 113 -8.23 -8.43 -5.96
C LEU A 113 -9.47 -8.36 -6.86
N ALA A 114 -10.44 -9.24 -6.62
CA ALA A 114 -11.67 -9.29 -7.41
C ALA A 114 -12.91 -9.45 -6.52
N GLU A 115 -13.95 -8.67 -6.82
CA GLU A 115 -15.30 -8.83 -6.26
C GLU A 115 -16.30 -8.61 -7.39
N GLY A 116 -17.00 -9.67 -7.82
CA GLY A 116 -17.91 -9.60 -8.97
C GLY A 116 -17.21 -9.10 -10.23
N THR A 117 -17.62 -7.94 -10.74
CA THR A 117 -17.01 -7.29 -11.93
C THR A 117 -15.85 -6.37 -11.59
N THR A 118 -15.67 -6.00 -10.32
CA THR A 118 -14.63 -5.08 -9.88
C THR A 118 -13.31 -5.81 -9.73
N ARG A 119 -12.24 -5.26 -10.31
CA ARG A 119 -10.92 -5.89 -10.40
C ARG A 119 -9.81 -4.87 -10.18
N ILE A 120 -8.82 -5.23 -9.38
CA ILE A 120 -7.66 -4.39 -9.06
C ILE A 120 -6.40 -5.22 -9.16
N GLU A 121 -5.56 -4.89 -10.13
CA GLU A 121 -4.25 -5.51 -10.29
C GLU A 121 -3.20 -4.82 -9.42
N LEU A 122 -2.42 -5.63 -8.71
CA LEU A 122 -1.42 -5.21 -7.74
C LEU A 122 -0.06 -5.79 -8.14
N HIS A 123 0.83 -4.92 -8.59
CA HIS A 123 2.14 -5.30 -9.13
C HIS A 123 3.28 -4.42 -8.62
N SER A 124 2.97 -3.37 -7.84
CA SER A 124 3.81 -2.24 -7.40
C SER A 124 5.18 -2.15 -8.06
N TRP A 125 5.19 -1.56 -9.28
CA TRP A 125 6.41 -1.19 -10.02
C TRP A 125 7.14 -2.31 -10.76
N GLY A 126 6.44 -3.38 -11.12
CA GLY A 126 7.02 -4.41 -11.96
C GLY A 126 7.28 -4.00 -13.43
N ASP A 127 7.00 -2.76 -13.84
CA ASP A 127 7.19 -2.25 -15.21
C ASP A 127 8.65 -2.33 -15.71
N GLY A 128 9.62 -2.37 -14.78
CA GLY A 128 11.01 -2.68 -15.07
C GLY A 128 11.70 -1.67 -16.01
N LYS A 129 12.90 -2.04 -16.47
CA LYS A 129 13.61 -1.31 -17.53
C LYS A 129 13.17 -1.84 -18.90
N ILE A 130 12.48 -1.04 -19.72
CA ILE A 130 12.22 -1.39 -21.12
C ILE A 130 13.37 -0.84 -21.99
N PRO A 131 14.22 -1.70 -22.61
CA PRO A 131 15.33 -1.26 -23.45
C PRO A 131 14.85 -0.31 -24.57
N GLY A 132 15.55 0.80 -24.77
CA GLY A 132 15.24 1.78 -25.84
C GLY A 132 14.17 2.81 -25.49
N THR A 133 13.57 2.76 -24.29
CA THR A 133 12.60 3.78 -23.85
C THR A 133 13.18 4.63 -22.71
N VAL A 134 13.05 5.96 -22.84
CA VAL A 134 13.47 6.91 -21.79
C VAL A 134 12.47 6.91 -20.62
N TRP A 135 11.23 6.49 -20.88
CA TRP A 135 10.11 6.57 -19.93
C TRP A 135 9.98 5.37 -18.99
N ALA A 136 10.49 4.19 -19.39
CA ALA A 136 10.44 2.96 -18.60
C ALA A 136 11.84 2.61 -18.07
N GLN A 137 12.47 3.55 -17.36
CA GLN A 137 13.64 3.29 -16.51
C GLN A 137 13.25 3.21 -15.02
N ARG A 138 12.02 2.78 -14.73
CA ARG A 138 11.42 2.93 -13.41
C ARG A 138 11.73 1.71 -12.55
N ASP A 139 12.30 1.93 -11.36
CA ASP A 139 12.79 0.88 -10.45
C ASP A 139 11.65 0.04 -9.87
N ASN A 140 11.89 -1.25 -9.70
CA ASN A 140 10.99 -2.10 -8.93
C ASN A 140 11.26 -1.92 -7.43
N VAL A 141 10.43 -1.15 -6.73
CA VAL A 141 10.48 -1.13 -5.26
C VAL A 141 9.76 -2.36 -4.76
N LYS A 142 10.48 -3.48 -4.76
CA LYS A 142 9.98 -4.76 -4.28
C LYS A 142 10.00 -4.76 -2.74
N PHE A 143 8.93 -4.25 -2.13
CA PHE A 143 8.74 -4.28 -0.67
C PHE A 143 8.49 -5.71 -0.16
N TRP A 144 7.81 -6.55 -0.94
CA TRP A 144 7.76 -7.99 -0.68
C TRP A 144 8.86 -8.73 -1.44
N ALA A 145 9.72 -9.45 -0.74
CA ALA A 145 10.37 -10.60 -1.35
C ALA A 145 9.51 -11.81 -1.08
N GLY A 146 9.13 -12.52 -2.12
CA GLY A 146 8.90 -13.95 -1.97
C GLY A 146 10.18 -14.63 -1.51
N SER A 147 10.47 -14.59 -0.22
CA SER A 147 11.49 -15.44 0.37
C SER A 147 11.14 -16.89 0.03
N GLY A 148 12.09 -17.64 -0.52
CA GLY A 148 11.86 -19.02 -0.93
C GLY A 148 10.84 -19.22 -2.07
N GLY A 149 10.49 -18.16 -2.81
CA GLY A 149 9.53 -18.23 -3.92
C GLY A 149 8.06 -18.04 -3.53
N TYR A 150 7.76 -17.53 -2.32
CA TYR A 150 6.38 -17.24 -1.91
C TYR A 150 5.77 -16.06 -2.69
N PRO A 151 4.68 -16.22 -3.46
CA PRO A 151 4.17 -15.16 -4.32
C PRO A 151 3.52 -14.02 -3.52
N GLY A 152 3.59 -12.80 -4.03
CA GLY A 152 2.95 -11.63 -3.41
C GLY A 152 1.44 -11.81 -3.22
N ALA A 153 0.77 -12.50 -4.14
CA ALA A 153 -0.64 -12.84 -4.01
C ALA A 153 -0.93 -13.77 -2.80
N ALA A 154 0.00 -14.65 -2.42
CA ALA A 154 -0.17 -15.48 -1.23
C ALA A 154 0.03 -14.67 0.06
N ILE A 155 0.98 -13.73 0.07
CA ILE A 155 1.13 -12.78 1.20
C ILE A 155 -0.14 -11.93 1.35
N LEU A 156 -0.70 -11.45 0.22
CA LEU A 156 -1.94 -10.68 0.22
C LEU A 156 -3.11 -11.48 0.78
N ARG A 157 -3.23 -12.76 0.37
CA ARG A 157 -4.27 -13.66 0.89
C ARG A 157 -4.11 -13.86 2.38
N ASP A 158 -2.92 -14.23 2.84
CA ASP A 158 -2.69 -14.45 4.26
C ASP A 158 -2.99 -13.20 5.09
N ALA A 159 -2.56 -12.02 4.61
CA ALA A 159 -2.86 -10.75 5.27
C ALA A 159 -4.36 -10.47 5.33
N LEU A 160 -5.11 -10.72 4.26
CA LEU A 160 -6.56 -10.48 4.23
C LEU A 160 -7.30 -11.47 5.13
N ASP A 161 -6.94 -12.75 5.08
CA ASP A 161 -7.56 -13.80 5.90
C ASP A 161 -7.37 -13.55 7.40
N LEU A 162 -6.27 -12.91 7.82
CA LEU A 162 -6.04 -12.54 9.22
C LEU A 162 -7.04 -11.52 9.78
N VAL A 163 -7.65 -10.70 8.92
CA VAL A 163 -8.49 -9.56 9.35
C VAL A 163 -9.89 -9.60 8.75
N ARG A 164 -10.21 -10.57 7.89
CA ARG A 164 -11.43 -10.59 7.06
C ARG A 164 -12.71 -10.45 7.89
N ASP A 165 -12.81 -11.16 9.00
CA ASP A 165 -14.00 -11.19 9.84
C ASP A 165 -14.16 -9.92 10.71
N GLU A 166 -13.06 -9.19 10.92
CA GLU A 166 -13.02 -8.00 11.78
C GLU A 166 -12.97 -6.68 10.98
N ILE A 167 -12.74 -6.76 9.67
CA ILE A 167 -12.45 -5.59 8.82
C ILE A 167 -13.57 -4.53 8.85
N LEU A 168 -14.83 -4.97 8.88
CA LEU A 168 -15.98 -4.06 8.96
C LEU A 168 -16.14 -3.43 10.34
N GLY A 169 -15.62 -4.07 11.40
CA GLY A 169 -15.56 -3.48 12.73
C GLY A 169 -14.50 -2.38 12.87
N ALA A 170 -13.58 -2.27 11.90
CA ALA A 170 -12.46 -1.33 11.93
C ALA A 170 -12.69 -0.05 11.11
N ILE A 171 -13.92 0.24 10.66
CA ILE A 171 -14.24 1.41 9.81
C ILE A 171 -13.77 2.73 10.45
N ASP A 172 -13.93 2.90 11.75
CA ASP A 172 -13.55 4.14 12.45
C ASP A 172 -12.02 4.27 12.69
N ALA A 173 -11.30 3.14 12.72
CA ALA A 173 -9.87 3.10 13.02
C ALA A 173 -9.16 2.00 12.22
N PRO A 174 -9.16 2.05 10.87
CA PRO A 174 -8.69 0.95 10.04
C PRO A 174 -7.21 0.65 10.24
N PHE A 175 -6.41 1.63 10.67
CA PHE A 175 -4.98 1.47 10.87
C PHE A 175 -4.59 0.85 12.22
N GLU A 176 -5.57 0.64 13.11
CA GLU A 176 -5.37 0.00 14.42
C GLU A 176 -5.73 -1.49 14.43
N LEU A 177 -6.33 -2.01 13.34
CA LEU A 177 -6.67 -3.42 13.23
C LEU A 177 -5.39 -4.27 13.14
N SER A 178 -5.07 -4.94 14.24
CA SER A 178 -3.86 -5.75 14.40
C SER A 178 -4.18 -7.23 14.53
N ALA A 179 -3.33 -8.07 13.96
CA ALA A 179 -3.44 -9.53 14.05
C ALA A 179 -2.07 -10.17 14.26
N PRO A 180 -2.01 -11.40 14.83
CA PRO A 180 -0.80 -12.21 14.81
C PRO A 180 -0.36 -12.46 13.36
N GLN A 181 0.79 -11.92 12.95
CA GLN A 181 1.19 -11.87 11.54
C GLN A 181 2.65 -12.30 11.36
N SER A 182 2.87 -13.46 10.74
CA SER A 182 4.21 -14.01 10.50
C SER A 182 4.86 -13.56 9.18
N GLY A 183 4.07 -12.96 8.27
CA GLY A 183 4.54 -12.44 6.99
C GLY A 183 3.80 -11.17 6.59
N SER A 184 4.54 -10.17 6.10
CA SER A 184 4.01 -8.86 5.70
C SER A 184 4.76 -8.31 4.48
N PHE A 185 4.20 -7.28 3.84
CA PHE A 185 4.88 -6.54 2.77
C PHE A 185 5.90 -5.54 3.33
N ARG A 186 5.89 -5.30 4.65
CA ARG A 186 6.78 -4.40 5.40
C ARG A 186 6.60 -2.93 5.03
N PHE A 187 5.36 -2.54 4.76
CA PHE A 187 4.97 -1.14 4.64
C PHE A 187 4.77 -0.50 6.00
N ASP A 188 4.20 -1.23 6.96
CA ASP A 188 3.93 -0.67 8.28
C ASP A 188 5.23 -0.53 9.08
N TRP A 189 5.48 0.70 9.54
CA TRP A 189 6.71 1.02 10.25
C TRP A 189 6.67 0.68 11.74
N ARG A 190 5.56 0.15 12.30
CA ARG A 190 5.51 -0.30 13.70
C ARG A 190 6.34 -1.57 13.96
N ARG A 191 7.06 -2.04 12.95
CA ARG A 191 8.13 -3.05 12.98
C ARG A 191 7.70 -4.37 13.61
N ASP A 192 6.93 -5.16 12.87
CA ASP A 192 6.46 -6.48 13.30
C ASP A 192 7.61 -7.38 13.82
N TYR A 193 8.53 -7.77 12.93
CA TYR A 193 9.60 -8.75 13.20
C TYR A 193 10.99 -8.26 12.78
N ILE A 194 11.14 -6.98 12.43
CA ILE A 194 12.42 -6.40 12.04
C ILE A 194 13.27 -6.25 13.30
N PRO A 195 14.44 -6.92 13.40
CA PRO A 195 15.30 -6.82 14.56
C PRO A 195 15.65 -5.35 14.82
N ILE A 196 15.58 -4.94 16.08
CA ILE A 196 16.11 -3.65 16.54
C ILE A 196 17.62 -3.71 16.80
N ASP A 197 18.29 -4.77 16.35
CA ASP A 197 19.73 -5.06 16.49
C ASP A 197 20.30 -4.95 17.91
N VAL A 198 19.46 -5.08 18.95
CA VAL A 198 19.87 -5.10 20.37
C VAL A 198 19.93 -6.51 20.96
N GLY A 199 20.34 -7.51 20.17
CA GLY A 199 20.52 -8.88 20.66
C GLY A 199 19.23 -9.69 20.88
N PHE A 200 18.11 -9.22 20.33
CA PHE A 200 16.82 -9.93 20.36
C PHE A 200 16.57 -10.62 19.00
N SER A 201 16.21 -11.90 19.02
CA SER A 201 15.83 -12.67 17.83
C SER A 201 14.54 -13.41 18.10
N LEU A 202 13.47 -13.05 17.40
CA LEU A 202 12.16 -13.71 17.52
C LEU A 202 12.25 -15.22 17.29
N ASN A 203 13.17 -15.67 16.41
CA ASN A 203 13.40 -17.09 16.14
C ASN A 203 13.88 -17.88 17.38
N ALA A 204 14.46 -17.21 18.38
CA ALA A 204 14.87 -17.81 19.65
C ALA A 204 13.71 -17.88 20.68
N HIS A 205 12.54 -17.32 20.35
CA HIS A 205 11.39 -17.18 21.24
C HIS A 205 10.12 -17.77 20.60
N PRO A 206 9.97 -19.10 20.51
CA PRO A 206 8.90 -19.76 19.76
C PRO A 206 7.48 -19.53 20.33
N HIS A 207 7.37 -19.00 21.55
CA HIS A 207 6.10 -18.67 22.20
C HIS A 207 5.65 -17.23 21.96
N MET A 208 6.47 -16.41 21.31
CA MET A 208 6.12 -15.04 20.95
C MET A 208 5.57 -15.02 19.53
N SER A 209 4.43 -14.36 19.35
CA SER A 209 3.87 -14.12 18.02
C SER A 209 4.00 -12.63 17.68
N PRO A 210 4.64 -12.29 16.55
CA PRO A 210 4.68 -10.90 16.11
C PRO A 210 3.25 -10.44 15.79
N ARG A 211 2.93 -9.22 16.22
CA ARG A 211 1.71 -8.54 15.80
C ARG A 211 2.04 -7.59 14.66
N GLY A 212 1.27 -7.67 13.59
CA GLY A 212 1.32 -6.72 12.49
C GLY A 212 -0.03 -6.07 12.26
N PHE A 213 -0.10 -5.25 11.23
CA PHE A 213 -1.29 -4.48 10.85
C PHE A 213 -1.68 -4.80 9.42
N PRO A 214 -2.31 -5.96 9.17
CA PRO A 214 -2.54 -6.46 7.82
C PRO A 214 -3.33 -5.49 6.95
N LEU A 215 -4.29 -4.76 7.53
CA LEU A 215 -5.09 -3.80 6.77
C LEU A 215 -4.24 -2.62 6.25
N VAL A 216 -3.26 -2.15 7.03
CA VAL A 216 -2.31 -1.13 6.57
C VAL A 216 -1.46 -1.69 5.42
N GLU A 217 -0.96 -2.92 5.54
CA GLU A 217 -0.16 -3.57 4.49
C GLU A 217 -0.92 -3.72 3.16
N ILE A 218 -2.19 -4.14 3.23
CA ILE A 218 -3.07 -4.33 2.06
C ILE A 218 -3.37 -2.99 1.39
N LEU A 219 -3.82 -2.00 2.17
CA LEU A 219 -4.16 -0.68 1.65
C LEU A 219 -2.92 0.04 1.13
N ALA A 220 -1.77 -0.10 1.79
CA ALA A 220 -0.51 0.45 1.31
C ALA A 220 -0.12 -0.13 -0.05
N LEU A 221 -0.22 -1.45 -0.22
CA LEU A 221 0.03 -2.13 -1.49
C LEU A 221 -0.87 -1.60 -2.62
N ILE A 222 -2.14 -1.35 -2.33
CA ILE A 222 -3.08 -0.74 -3.27
C ILE A 222 -2.63 0.70 -3.60
N GLY A 223 -2.38 1.53 -2.59
CA GLY A 223 -1.98 2.93 -2.80
C GLY A 223 -0.70 3.07 -3.62
N ILE A 224 0.32 2.28 -3.30
CA ILE A 224 1.57 2.24 -4.07
C ILE A 224 1.48 1.40 -5.35
N SER A 225 0.31 0.98 -5.80
CA SER A 225 0.14 0.53 -7.18
C SER A 225 -0.11 1.71 -8.12
N TYR A 226 -0.55 2.86 -7.58
CA TYR A 226 -0.92 4.06 -8.35
C TYR A 226 -0.05 5.30 -8.07
N ALA A 227 0.71 5.33 -6.97
CA ALA A 227 1.59 6.44 -6.60
C ALA A 227 2.99 5.99 -6.15
N ARG A 228 4.07 6.62 -6.66
CA ARG A 228 5.46 6.31 -6.29
C ARG A 228 6.04 7.40 -5.38
N PRO A 229 6.60 7.06 -4.20
CA PRO A 229 7.57 7.92 -3.53
C PRO A 229 8.74 8.27 -4.46
N GLU A 230 9.32 9.46 -4.30
CA GLU A 230 10.53 9.86 -5.00
C GLU A 230 11.70 8.97 -4.55
N ARG A 231 12.39 8.35 -5.51
CA ARG A 231 13.61 7.58 -5.23
C ARG A 231 14.81 8.51 -5.17
N LEU A 232 15.47 8.56 -4.02
CA LEU A 232 16.76 9.27 -3.86
C LEU A 232 17.93 8.33 -4.16
N THR A 233 17.90 7.13 -3.57
CA THR A 233 18.84 6.04 -3.84
C THR A 233 18.13 4.68 -3.84
N LYS A 234 18.86 3.56 -3.89
CA LYS A 234 18.24 2.22 -3.84
C LYS A 234 17.51 1.91 -2.54
N LEU A 235 17.95 2.51 -1.43
CA LEU A 235 17.44 2.26 -0.09
C LEU A 235 16.96 3.55 0.58
N ASP A 236 16.75 4.60 -0.21
CA ASP A 236 16.39 5.91 0.31
C ASP A 236 15.34 6.54 -0.60
N TYR A 237 14.21 6.86 0.00
CA TYR A 237 13.03 7.36 -0.66
C TYR A 237 12.53 8.59 0.08
N ARG A 238 11.93 9.49 -0.67
CA ARG A 238 11.17 10.62 -0.15
C ARG A 238 9.71 10.43 -0.50
N TYR A 239 8.83 10.70 0.44
CA TYR A 239 7.41 10.84 0.17
C TYR A 239 6.92 12.17 0.73
N SER A 240 5.91 12.75 0.10
CA SER A 240 5.27 13.95 0.62
C SER A 240 3.76 13.77 0.73
N VAL A 241 3.18 14.45 1.70
CA VAL A 241 1.74 14.60 1.86
C VAL A 241 1.35 16.04 1.58
N CYS A 242 0.13 16.25 1.09
CA CYS A 242 -0.41 17.58 0.82
C CYS A 242 -1.70 17.81 1.61
N SER A 243 -1.88 19.05 2.03
CA SER A 243 -3.11 19.58 2.63
C SER A 243 -3.69 20.66 1.72
N VAL A 244 -4.94 21.04 1.92
CA VAL A 244 -5.62 22.12 1.19
C VAL A 244 -5.53 23.48 1.90
N GLY A 245 -4.90 23.56 3.08
CA GLY A 245 -4.68 24.81 3.79
C GLY A 245 -4.17 24.63 5.22
N PRO A 246 -3.88 25.73 5.92
CA PRO A 246 -3.44 25.72 7.32
C PRO A 246 -4.61 25.55 8.33
N ALA A 247 -5.85 25.69 7.86
CA ALA A 247 -7.04 25.55 8.70
C ALA A 247 -7.44 24.07 8.84
N PRO A 248 -8.02 23.65 9.98
CA PRO A 248 -8.53 22.30 10.16
C PRO A 248 -9.56 21.91 9.10
N LEU A 249 -9.48 20.68 8.63
CA LEU A 249 -10.42 20.09 7.69
C LEU A 249 -11.57 19.46 8.46
N GLY A 250 -12.67 20.21 8.55
CA GLY A 250 -13.94 19.64 8.97
C GLY A 250 -14.54 18.69 7.92
N PRO A 251 -15.59 17.93 8.27
CA PRO A 251 -16.31 17.06 7.34
C PRO A 251 -16.88 17.79 6.11
N ASP A 252 -17.06 19.12 6.22
CA ASP A 252 -17.54 20.03 5.16
C ASP A 252 -16.41 20.80 4.45
N ALA A 253 -15.15 20.33 4.52
CA ALA A 253 -14.03 20.98 3.85
C ALA A 253 -14.38 21.30 2.38
N ALA A 254 -14.45 22.60 2.06
CA ALA A 254 -14.89 23.08 0.75
C ALA A 254 -13.94 22.64 -0.37
N THR A 255 -12.67 22.42 -0.04
CA THR A 255 -11.62 22.00 -0.97
C THR A 255 -10.97 20.72 -0.44
N LEU A 256 -11.04 19.66 -1.23
CA LEU A 256 -10.24 18.43 -1.07
C LEU A 256 -9.56 18.16 -2.42
N LEU A 257 -8.54 17.32 -2.45
CA LEU A 257 -7.74 17.09 -3.66
C LEU A 257 -8.17 15.80 -4.36
N PRO A 258 -8.27 15.78 -5.71
CA PRO A 258 -8.50 14.55 -6.45
C PRO A 258 -7.30 13.59 -6.34
N PRO A 259 -7.49 12.28 -6.64
CA PRO A 259 -6.45 11.26 -6.48
C PRO A 259 -5.16 11.61 -7.23
N SER A 260 -5.27 12.22 -8.41
CA SER A 260 -4.12 12.62 -9.23
C SER A 260 -3.16 13.57 -8.51
N LEU A 261 -3.67 14.49 -7.70
CA LEU A 261 -2.84 15.44 -6.94
C LEU A 261 -2.23 14.77 -5.70
N LEU A 262 -2.93 13.83 -5.06
CA LEU A 262 -2.40 13.02 -3.96
C LEU A 262 -1.25 12.12 -4.43
N ARG A 263 -1.41 11.47 -5.60
CA ARG A 263 -0.35 10.68 -6.25
C ARG A 263 0.87 11.53 -6.58
N ALA A 264 0.65 12.75 -7.10
CA ALA A 264 1.74 13.68 -7.42
C ALA A 264 2.46 14.18 -6.16
N ALA A 265 1.73 14.44 -5.09
CA ALA A 265 2.29 14.81 -3.79
C ALA A 265 3.17 13.69 -3.24
N LEU A 266 2.71 12.43 -3.30
CA LEU A 266 3.50 11.29 -2.82
C LEU A 266 4.88 11.22 -3.50
N GLY A 267 4.94 11.53 -4.80
CA GLY A 267 6.18 11.60 -5.57
C GLY A 267 7.00 12.88 -5.38
N SER A 268 6.72 13.65 -4.31
CA SER A 268 7.43 14.87 -3.90
C SER A 268 7.54 15.92 -5.01
N ARG A 269 6.50 16.03 -5.84
CA ARG A 269 6.40 17.08 -6.85
C ARG A 269 6.04 18.41 -6.19
N SER A 270 6.58 19.50 -6.75
CA SER A 270 6.18 20.84 -6.34
C SER A 270 4.72 21.07 -6.72
N LEU A 271 3.89 21.32 -5.71
CA LEU A 271 2.46 21.59 -5.86
C LEU A 271 2.14 22.94 -5.20
N PRO A 272 1.09 23.65 -5.63
CA PRO A 272 0.69 24.94 -5.06
C PRO A 272 -0.05 24.79 -3.72
N PHE A 273 0.17 23.69 -3.00
CA PHE A 273 -0.52 23.34 -1.76
C PHE A 273 0.50 23.19 -0.63
N PRO A 274 0.10 23.41 0.64
CA PRO A 274 0.96 23.05 1.77
C PRO A 274 1.37 21.58 1.71
N THR A 275 2.67 21.33 1.78
CA THR A 275 3.25 19.98 1.76
C THR A 275 4.12 19.74 2.98
N ARG A 276 4.16 18.49 3.45
CA ARG A 276 5.19 17.98 4.36
C ARG A 276 5.91 16.84 3.68
N SER A 277 7.23 16.82 3.78
CA SER A 277 8.08 15.86 3.09
C SER A 277 8.84 15.03 4.11
N PHE A 278 8.95 13.73 3.84
CA PHE A 278 9.52 12.76 4.75
C PHE A 278 10.51 11.90 3.99
N ARG A 279 11.62 11.58 4.65
CA ARG A 279 12.63 10.68 4.14
C ARG A 279 12.50 9.34 4.83
N MET A 280 12.26 8.31 4.01
CA MET A 280 12.12 6.90 4.36
C MET A 280 13.40 6.17 3.95
N ARG A 281 14.10 5.61 4.93
CA ARG A 281 15.23 4.71 4.68
C ARG A 281 14.79 3.26 4.80
N LEU A 282 15.30 2.47 3.86
CA LEU A 282 15.06 1.05 3.77
C LEU A 282 16.35 0.29 4.10
N ASP A 283 16.20 -0.95 4.56
CA ASP A 283 17.30 -1.90 4.66
C ASP A 283 16.83 -3.32 4.31
N TRP A 284 17.78 -4.25 4.25
CA TRP A 284 17.55 -5.67 4.00
C TRP A 284 17.38 -6.37 5.35
N PRO A 285 16.18 -6.89 5.70
CA PRO A 285 15.96 -7.61 6.95
C PRO A 285 16.58 -9.03 6.95
N GLY A 286 17.47 -9.30 6.00
CA GLY A 286 18.05 -10.60 5.71
C GLY A 286 19.15 -10.44 4.67
N GLN A 287 19.09 -11.16 3.56
CA GLN A 287 20.09 -11.03 2.51
C GLN A 287 19.84 -9.81 1.62
N GLU A 288 20.94 -9.18 1.17
CA GLU A 288 20.88 -8.08 0.21
C GLU A 288 20.08 -8.49 -1.03
N ASN A 289 19.28 -7.56 -1.58
CA ASN A 289 18.47 -7.76 -2.78
C ASN A 289 17.33 -8.77 -2.68
N GLN A 290 17.11 -9.38 -1.52
CA GLN A 290 15.89 -10.17 -1.34
C GLN A 290 14.71 -9.24 -1.14
N ALA A 291 14.69 -8.50 -0.03
CA ALA A 291 13.51 -7.80 0.45
C ALA A 291 13.88 -6.48 1.11
N ARG A 292 13.01 -5.46 1.04
CA ARG A 292 13.25 -4.19 1.73
C ARG A 292 12.32 -4.07 2.93
N CYS A 293 12.76 -3.33 3.93
CA CYS A 293 11.97 -2.98 5.10
C CYS A 293 12.30 -1.56 5.53
N ILE A 294 11.36 -0.84 6.11
CA ILE A 294 11.58 0.54 6.55
C ILE A 294 12.29 0.53 7.91
N THR A 295 13.46 1.18 7.99
CA THR A 295 14.28 1.22 9.21
C THR A 295 14.24 2.57 9.91
N SER A 296 14.03 3.66 9.18
CA SER A 296 13.88 4.98 9.77
C SER A 296 13.07 5.91 8.88
N VAL A 297 12.31 6.80 9.52
CA VAL A 297 11.57 7.87 8.86
C VAL A 297 11.83 9.16 9.61
N TYR A 298 12.10 10.24 8.89
CA TYR A 298 12.22 11.57 9.47
C TYR A 298 11.65 12.61 8.52
N GLU A 299 11.10 13.67 9.09
CA GLU A 299 10.62 14.82 8.32
C GLU A 299 11.79 15.65 7.82
N GLU A 300 11.72 16.08 6.57
CA GLU A 300 12.68 17.01 5.99
C GLU A 300 12.19 18.45 6.21
N SER A 301 13.00 19.24 6.90
CA SER A 301 12.78 20.68 6.98
C SER A 301 12.87 21.30 5.58
N HIS A 302 11.91 22.14 5.23
CA HIS A 302 11.96 22.89 3.97
C HIS A 302 13.09 23.93 4.11
N SER A 303 14.15 23.76 3.33
CA SER A 303 15.25 24.73 3.19
C SER A 303 14.88 25.84 2.21
#